data_AF-E6V2A4-F1
#
_entry.id   AF-E6V2A4-F1
#
_cell.length_a   1.000
_cell.length_b   1.000
_cell.length_c   1.000
_cell.angle_alpha   90.00
_cell.angle_beta   90.00
_cell.angle_gamma   90.00
#
_symmetry.space_group_name_H-M   'P 1'
#
loop_
_entity.id
_entity.type
_entity.pdbx_description
1 polymer ?
#
loop_
_entity_poly.entity_id
_entity_poly.type
_entity_poly.pdbx_seq_one_letter_code
_entity_poly.pdbx_strand_id
1 'polypeptide(L)'
;MQESGWQPIAGRVGHVGGIESFTLDGRHHYFGFDHKRGLVLSPAIDDAAAMAHFASRHMQAIYRGRLFGLLGKTGPRDEAFWAEAVEWSENATDLPGQPERALASAQLAASVSKLGLAAQENRIAREFIPDALPCMLLAAAGDGSPDEAEGIQAEVAIVWGREPLPPGREIADVARALQARLNALVDRAQGNWAQIFSMLKS
;
A
#
# COMPACT_ATOMS: atom_id res chain seq x y z
N MET A 1 17.58 -25.34 10.24
CA MET A 1 17.18 -24.15 9.47
C MET A 1 15.66 -24.17 9.45
N GLN A 2 14.99 -23.34 10.26
CA GLN A 2 13.54 -23.18 10.12
C GLN A 2 13.34 -22.31 8.88
N GLU A 3 12.67 -22.84 7.86
CA GLU A 3 12.12 -22.02 6.79
C GLU A 3 11.16 -21.04 7.46
N SER A 4 11.56 -19.78 7.66
CA SER A 4 10.65 -18.69 7.97
C SER A 4 9.86 -18.38 6.70
N GLY A 5 9.03 -19.35 6.28
CA GLY A 5 8.36 -19.37 4.99
C GLY A 5 7.19 -18.41 5.00
N TRP A 6 7.42 -17.20 4.48
CA TRP A 6 6.37 -16.25 4.15
C TRP A 6 5.31 -16.94 3.29
N GLN A 7 4.06 -16.96 3.77
CA GLN A 7 2.96 -17.57 3.03
C GLN A 7 2.50 -16.64 1.90
N PRO A 8 2.35 -17.13 0.67
CA PRO A 8 1.82 -16.31 -0.41
C PRO A 8 0.37 -15.91 -0.14
N ILE A 9 -0.01 -14.72 -0.59
CA ILE A 9 -1.40 -14.28 -0.54
C ILE A 9 -2.25 -15.20 -1.43
N ALA A 10 -3.40 -15.65 -0.92
CA ALA A 10 -4.28 -16.57 -1.62
C ALA A 10 -4.71 -15.99 -2.98
N GLY A 11 -4.63 -16.80 -4.03
CA GLY A 11 -4.99 -16.36 -5.39
C GLY A 11 -4.00 -15.39 -6.05
N ARG A 12 -2.82 -15.14 -5.47
CA ARG A 12 -1.78 -14.25 -6.06
C ARG A 12 -0.56 -14.99 -6.61
N VAL A 13 -0.45 -16.30 -6.40
CA VAL A 13 0.67 -17.11 -6.90
C VAL A 13 0.71 -17.11 -8.43
N GLY A 14 1.90 -16.91 -8.99
CA GLY A 14 2.16 -16.90 -10.44
C GLY A 14 1.74 -15.61 -11.14
N HIS A 15 1.30 -14.58 -10.39
CA HIS A 15 1.02 -13.28 -10.96
C HIS A 15 2.28 -12.59 -11.50
N VAL A 16 2.07 -11.78 -12.54
CA VAL A 16 3.14 -10.99 -13.16
C VAL A 16 3.27 -9.67 -12.43
N GLY A 17 4.48 -9.33 -11.98
CA GLY A 17 4.73 -8.08 -11.27
C GLY A 17 6.22 -7.73 -11.14
N GLY A 18 6.46 -6.63 -10.45
CA GLY A 18 7.79 -6.18 -10.00
C GLY A 18 7.90 -6.25 -8.47
N ILE A 19 9.05 -5.82 -7.95
CA ILE A 19 9.26 -5.60 -6.52
C ILE A 19 9.18 -4.10 -6.25
N GLU A 20 8.42 -3.74 -5.24
CA GLU A 20 8.32 -2.40 -4.70
C GLU A 20 8.73 -2.42 -3.23
N SER A 21 9.07 -1.24 -2.70
CA SER A 21 9.40 -1.14 -1.28
C SER A 21 8.96 0.18 -0.67
N PHE A 22 8.75 0.16 0.64
CA PHE A 22 8.56 1.33 1.49
C PHE A 22 9.34 1.17 2.78
N THR A 23 9.51 2.26 3.51
CA THR A 23 10.13 2.27 4.84
C THR A 23 9.07 2.63 5.88
N LEU A 24 8.96 1.85 6.95
CA LEU A 24 8.11 2.16 8.10
C LEU A 24 8.97 2.19 9.36
N ASP A 25 8.95 3.30 10.08
CA ASP A 25 9.78 3.51 11.29
C ASP A 25 11.27 3.21 11.05
N GLY A 26 11.77 3.56 9.85
CA GLY A 26 13.16 3.32 9.45
C GLY A 26 13.46 1.89 8.98
N ARG A 27 12.48 0.97 9.00
CA ARG A 27 12.63 -0.40 8.49
C ARG A 27 12.11 -0.53 7.07
N HIS A 28 12.93 -1.13 6.19
CA HIS A 28 12.50 -1.44 4.83
C HIS A 28 11.55 -2.63 4.79
N HIS A 29 10.51 -2.49 3.99
CA HIS A 29 9.54 -3.53 3.66
C HIS A 29 9.44 -3.63 2.14
N TYR A 30 9.70 -4.83 1.63
CA TYR A 30 9.62 -5.18 0.22
C TYR A 30 8.36 -5.98 -0.06
N PHE A 31 7.81 -5.83 -1.26
CA PHE A 31 6.64 -6.58 -1.67
C PHE A 31 6.53 -6.68 -3.19
N GLY A 32 5.84 -7.72 -3.66
CA GLY A 32 5.48 -7.87 -5.07
C GLY A 32 4.28 -7.01 -5.44
N PHE A 33 4.32 -6.39 -6.62
CA PHE A 33 3.23 -5.54 -7.12
C PHE A 33 2.95 -5.77 -8.62
N ASP A 34 1.67 -5.96 -8.96
CA ASP A 34 1.17 -5.98 -10.34
C ASP A 34 0.70 -4.57 -10.71
N HIS A 35 1.59 -3.82 -11.36
CA HIS A 35 1.33 -2.44 -11.79
C HIS A 35 0.17 -2.30 -12.78
N LYS A 36 -0.14 -3.37 -13.54
CA LYS A 36 -1.22 -3.33 -14.52
C LYS A 36 -2.58 -3.43 -13.83
N ARG A 37 -2.66 -4.20 -12.74
CA ARG A 37 -3.90 -4.41 -11.99
C ARG A 37 -4.00 -3.57 -10.72
N GLY A 38 -2.93 -2.90 -10.31
CA GLY A 38 -2.88 -2.13 -9.06
C GLY A 38 -2.98 -3.04 -7.83
N LEU A 39 -2.25 -4.15 -7.84
CA LEU A 39 -2.48 -5.26 -6.91
C LEU A 39 -1.20 -5.70 -6.21
N VAL A 40 -1.26 -5.87 -4.90
CA VAL A 40 -0.17 -6.45 -4.11
C VAL A 40 -0.19 -7.97 -4.22
N LEU A 41 0.99 -8.54 -4.45
CA LEU A 41 1.18 -9.96 -4.76
C LEU A 41 1.77 -10.78 -3.59
N SER A 42 2.39 -10.12 -2.62
CA SER A 42 3.08 -10.76 -1.50
C SER A 42 2.73 -10.10 -0.17
N PRO A 43 3.04 -10.76 0.97
CA PRO A 43 3.23 -10.06 2.24
C PRO A 43 4.28 -8.93 2.11
N ALA A 44 4.25 -7.99 3.05
CA ALA A 44 5.33 -7.02 3.24
C ALA A 44 6.47 -7.71 4.01
N ILE A 45 7.59 -7.96 3.33
CA ILE A 45 8.73 -8.72 3.83
C ILE A 45 9.86 -7.75 4.20
N ASP A 46 10.43 -7.83 5.40
CA ASP A 46 11.47 -6.92 5.89
C ASP A 46 12.90 -7.44 5.73
N ASP A 47 13.09 -8.49 4.93
CA ASP A 47 14.39 -9.07 4.59
C ASP A 47 14.54 -9.20 3.08
N ALA A 48 15.58 -8.57 2.53
CA ALA A 48 15.81 -8.48 1.09
C ALA A 48 16.00 -9.87 0.42
N ALA A 49 16.76 -10.75 1.06
CA ALA A 49 17.02 -12.10 0.55
C ALA A 49 15.74 -12.95 0.60
N ALA A 50 14.96 -12.85 1.68
CA ALA A 50 13.67 -13.52 1.82
C ALA A 50 12.67 -13.03 0.77
N MET A 51 12.66 -11.74 0.42
CA MET A 51 11.82 -11.22 -0.66
C MET A 51 12.23 -11.79 -2.01
N ALA A 52 13.52 -11.81 -2.34
CA ALA A 52 14.02 -12.38 -3.59
C ALA A 52 13.69 -13.87 -3.70
N HIS A 53 13.90 -14.62 -2.62
CA HIS A 53 13.56 -16.03 -2.53
C HIS A 53 12.05 -16.24 -2.72
N PHE A 54 11.21 -15.47 -2.02
CA PHE A 54 9.76 -15.52 -2.16
C PHE A 54 9.32 -15.28 -3.61
N ALA A 55 9.84 -14.22 -4.24
CA ALA A 55 9.47 -13.84 -5.60
C ALA A 55 9.85 -14.93 -6.62
N SER A 56 11.03 -15.54 -6.47
CA SER A 56 11.48 -16.63 -7.35
C SER A 56 10.54 -17.84 -7.36
N ARG A 57 9.84 -18.07 -6.24
CA ARG A 57 8.95 -19.22 -6.05
C ARG A 57 7.50 -18.92 -6.40
N HIS A 58 7.06 -17.66 -6.25
CA HIS A 58 5.64 -17.32 -6.25
C HIS A 58 5.23 -16.26 -7.28
N MET A 59 6.18 -15.62 -7.97
CA MET A 59 5.89 -14.51 -8.89
C MET A 59 6.47 -14.76 -10.29
N GLN A 60 5.91 -14.06 -11.26
CA GLN A 60 6.46 -13.94 -12.61
C GLN A 60 6.96 -12.52 -12.82
N ALA A 61 8.14 -12.36 -13.41
CA ALA A 61 8.66 -11.04 -13.72
C ALA A 61 8.05 -10.51 -15.01
N ILE A 62 7.84 -9.19 -15.09
CA ILE A 62 7.71 -8.46 -16.36
C ILE A 62 9.03 -7.74 -16.63
N TYR A 63 9.59 -7.88 -17.83
CA TYR A 63 10.76 -7.11 -18.21
C TYR A 63 10.63 -6.57 -19.63
N ARG A 64 11.04 -5.30 -19.80
CA ARG A 64 11.12 -4.66 -21.12
C ARG A 64 12.36 -5.22 -21.82
N GLY A 65 12.17 -5.97 -22.91
CA GLY A 65 13.27 -6.43 -23.74
C GLY A 65 14.07 -5.25 -24.30
N ARG A 66 15.41 -5.37 -24.36
CA ARG A 66 16.32 -4.34 -24.91
C ARG A 66 16.14 -4.04 -26.41
N LEU A 67 15.28 -4.76 -27.12
CA LEU A 67 14.99 -4.53 -28.54
C LEU A 67 13.47 -4.62 -28.73
N PHE A 68 12.86 -3.52 -29.19
CA PHE A 68 11.42 -3.36 -29.49
C PHE A 68 10.50 -3.32 -28.25
N GLY A 69 10.24 -2.11 -27.75
CA GLY A 69 9.34 -1.80 -26.63
C GLY A 69 7.85 -2.05 -26.90
N LEU A 70 7.48 -3.17 -27.52
CA LEU A 70 6.10 -3.53 -27.86
C LEU A 70 5.63 -4.86 -27.25
N LEU A 71 6.53 -5.71 -26.75
CA LEU A 71 6.17 -6.96 -26.06
C LEU A 71 7.08 -7.13 -24.84
N GLY A 72 6.62 -6.68 -23.68
CA GLY A 72 7.23 -7.09 -22.41
C GLY A 72 7.18 -8.61 -22.33
N LYS A 73 8.34 -9.26 -22.13
CA LYS A 73 8.38 -10.71 -21.90
C LYS A 73 8.04 -10.94 -20.43
N THR A 74 7.14 -11.89 -20.18
CA THR A 74 6.78 -12.32 -18.84
C THR A 74 7.25 -13.75 -18.61
N GLY A 75 7.54 -14.10 -17.35
CA GLY A 75 7.88 -15.47 -17.01
C GLY A 75 8.57 -15.63 -15.66
N PRO A 76 8.83 -16.88 -15.25
CA PRO A 76 9.57 -17.16 -14.03
C PRO A 76 11.02 -16.64 -14.14
N ARG A 77 11.57 -16.28 -12.98
CA ARG A 77 12.94 -15.79 -12.82
C ARG A 77 13.57 -16.40 -11.58
N ASP A 78 14.88 -16.52 -11.62
CA ASP A 78 15.66 -17.04 -10.50
C ASP A 78 15.82 -16.00 -9.39
N GLU A 79 16.33 -16.45 -8.25
CA GLU A 79 16.53 -15.61 -7.07
C GLU A 79 17.53 -14.46 -7.33
N ALA A 80 18.53 -14.66 -8.20
CA ALA A 80 19.50 -13.63 -8.56
C ALA A 80 18.85 -12.45 -9.30
N PHE A 81 17.98 -12.73 -10.27
CA PHE A 81 17.20 -11.68 -10.92
C PHE A 81 16.33 -10.91 -9.93
N TRP A 82 15.69 -11.61 -9.00
CA TRP A 82 14.83 -10.95 -8.01
C TRP A 82 15.62 -10.17 -6.96
N ALA A 83 16.85 -10.58 -6.63
CA ALA A 83 17.75 -9.80 -5.78
C ALA A 83 18.11 -8.45 -6.42
N GLU A 84 18.39 -8.41 -7.73
CA GLU A 84 18.58 -7.15 -8.45
C GLU A 84 17.31 -6.27 -8.43
N ALA A 85 16.12 -6.88 -8.55
CA ALA A 85 14.86 -6.14 -8.47
C ALA A 85 14.59 -5.57 -7.06
N VAL A 86 14.96 -6.31 -6.01
CA VAL A 86 14.89 -5.84 -4.62
C VAL A 86 15.79 -4.62 -4.42
N GLU A 87 17.06 -4.69 -4.84
CA GLU A 87 18.00 -3.55 -4.77
C GLU A 87 17.49 -2.33 -5.56
N TRP A 88 16.94 -2.56 -6.75
CA TRP A 88 16.36 -1.48 -7.55
C TRP A 88 15.17 -0.81 -6.83
N SER A 89 14.31 -1.60 -6.19
CA SER A 89 13.14 -1.11 -5.47
C SER A 89 13.50 -0.22 -4.27
N GLU A 90 14.73 -0.28 -3.75
CA GLU A 90 15.16 0.61 -2.65
C GLU A 90 15.32 2.05 -3.16
N ASN A 91 15.74 2.21 -4.41
CA ASN A 91 16.14 3.50 -4.98
C ASN A 91 15.11 4.08 -5.95
N ALA A 92 14.22 3.24 -6.47
CA ALA A 92 13.20 3.63 -7.44
C ALA A 92 11.86 2.98 -7.11
N THR A 93 10.79 3.58 -7.64
CA THR A 93 9.43 3.06 -7.54
C THR A 93 8.69 3.36 -8.84
N ASP A 94 7.89 2.39 -9.29
CA ASP A 94 6.91 2.56 -10.35
C ASP A 94 5.49 2.67 -9.77
N LEU A 95 5.34 2.92 -8.47
CA LEU A 95 4.05 3.21 -7.86
C LEU A 95 3.51 4.58 -8.33
N PRO A 96 2.23 4.66 -8.71
CA PRO A 96 1.65 5.89 -9.23
C PRO A 96 1.58 6.97 -8.15
N GLY A 97 2.15 8.15 -8.44
CA GLY A 97 1.90 9.37 -7.67
C GLY A 97 2.54 9.46 -6.29
N GLN A 98 3.51 8.60 -5.95
CA GLN A 98 4.13 8.58 -4.61
C GLN A 98 5.67 8.74 -4.66
N PRO A 99 6.19 9.98 -4.49
CA PRO A 99 7.64 10.18 -4.38
C PRO A 99 8.18 9.82 -2.98
N GLU A 100 7.35 9.92 -1.94
CA GLU A 100 7.74 9.64 -0.56
C GLU A 100 7.27 8.24 -0.14
N ARG A 101 8.25 7.42 0.27
CA ARG A 101 8.03 6.02 0.67
C ARG A 101 8.43 5.77 2.12
N ALA A 102 8.78 6.82 2.84
CA ALA A 102 9.10 6.77 4.26
C ALA A 102 7.86 7.13 5.07
N LEU A 103 7.46 6.22 5.95
CA LEU A 103 6.30 6.33 6.81
C LEU A 103 6.74 6.22 8.27
N ALA A 104 6.01 6.90 9.15
CA ALA A 104 6.20 6.79 10.59
C ALA A 104 4.88 6.37 11.25
N SER A 105 4.89 5.26 11.99
CA SER A 105 3.70 4.74 12.67
C SER A 105 3.12 5.77 13.63
N ALA A 106 3.98 6.53 14.31
CA ALA A 106 3.57 7.61 15.21
C ALA A 106 2.81 8.73 14.48
N GLN A 107 3.23 9.09 13.27
CA GLN A 107 2.54 10.09 12.44
C GLN A 107 1.18 9.56 11.97
N LEU A 108 1.13 8.31 11.49
CA LEU A 108 -0.11 7.66 11.05
C LEU A 108 -1.13 7.59 12.20
N ALA A 109 -0.71 7.16 13.39
CA ALA A 109 -1.57 7.09 14.58
C ALA A 109 -2.04 8.48 15.04
N ALA A 110 -1.17 9.49 14.98
CA ALA A 110 -1.53 10.87 15.28
C ALA A 110 -2.57 11.42 14.29
N SER A 111 -2.46 11.08 13.00
CA SER A 111 -3.45 11.45 11.98
C SER A 111 -4.81 10.81 12.25
N VAL A 112 -4.86 9.52 12.62
CA VAL A 112 -6.11 8.84 13.03
C VAL A 112 -6.73 9.50 14.26
N SER A 113 -5.91 9.89 15.24
CA SER A 113 -6.39 10.57 16.44
C SER A 113 -7.03 11.93 16.11
N LYS A 114 -6.42 12.69 15.18
CA LYS A 114 -6.96 13.95 14.66
C LYS A 114 -8.27 13.75 13.88
N LEU A 115 -8.39 12.66 13.13
CA LEU A 115 -9.64 12.28 12.47
C LEU A 115 -10.75 12.00 13.49
N GLY A 116 -10.44 11.27 14.56
CA GLY A 116 -11.36 11.04 15.68
C GLY A 116 -11.83 12.34 16.34
N LEU A 117 -10.94 13.30 16.55
CA LEU A 117 -11.30 14.62 17.07
C LEU A 117 -12.19 15.41 16.09
N ALA A 118 -11.93 15.34 14.78
CA ALA A 118 -12.80 15.95 13.78
C ALA A 118 -14.23 15.37 13.82
N ALA A 119 -14.35 14.06 14.02
CA ALA A 119 -15.61 13.35 14.17
C ALA A 119 -16.39 13.73 15.44
N GLN A 120 -15.68 14.08 16.51
CA GLN A 120 -16.27 14.46 17.80
C GLN A 120 -16.64 15.96 17.85
N GLU A 121 -15.75 16.82 17.35
CA GLU A 121 -15.89 18.28 17.46
C GLU A 121 -16.58 18.92 16.25
N ASN A 122 -16.91 18.13 15.21
CA ASN A 122 -17.49 18.62 13.96
C ASN A 122 -16.68 19.78 13.33
N ARG A 123 -15.36 19.63 13.30
CA ARG A 123 -14.43 20.66 12.82
C ARG A 123 -13.45 20.13 11.78
N ILE A 124 -13.03 21.01 10.89
CA ILE A 124 -11.94 20.74 9.94
C ILE A 124 -10.65 20.42 10.72
N ALA A 125 -9.98 19.33 10.36
CA ALA A 125 -8.71 18.95 10.94
C ALA A 125 -7.56 19.34 9.99
N ARG A 126 -7.11 20.60 10.05
CA ARG A 126 -6.03 21.08 9.17
C ARG A 126 -4.68 20.40 9.39
N GLU A 127 -4.50 19.82 10.56
CA GLU A 127 -3.29 19.10 10.94
C GLU A 127 -3.35 17.61 10.63
N PHE A 128 -4.46 17.12 10.09
CA PHE A 128 -4.57 15.77 9.56
C PHE A 128 -3.72 15.69 8.29
N ILE A 129 -2.65 14.90 8.33
CA ILE A 129 -1.81 14.65 7.17
C ILE A 129 -2.12 13.21 6.71
N PRO A 130 -2.88 13.06 5.64
CA PRO A 130 -3.22 11.78 5.06
C PRO A 130 -2.02 11.28 4.23
N ASP A 131 -1.32 10.28 4.72
CA ASP A 131 -0.42 9.54 3.84
C ASP A 131 -1.27 8.68 2.90
N ALA A 132 -1.21 8.99 1.60
CA ALA A 132 -2.00 8.30 0.58
C ALA A 132 -1.49 6.87 0.32
N LEU A 133 -0.20 6.63 0.56
CA LEU A 133 0.45 5.35 0.32
C LEU A 133 -0.16 4.20 1.15
N PRO A 134 -0.33 4.29 2.49
CA PRO A 134 -1.00 3.22 3.25
C PRO A 134 -2.40 2.84 2.73
N CYS A 135 -3.21 3.83 2.34
CA CYS A 135 -4.55 3.57 1.81
C CYS A 135 -4.49 2.79 0.50
N MET A 136 -3.58 3.18 -0.40
CA MET A 136 -3.36 2.50 -1.68
C MET A 136 -2.83 1.08 -1.48
N LEU A 137 -1.85 0.88 -0.59
CA LEU A 137 -1.29 -0.44 -0.30
C LEU A 137 -2.32 -1.38 0.32
N LEU A 138 -3.13 -0.90 1.28
CA LEU A 138 -4.19 -1.71 1.88
C LEU A 138 -5.30 -2.07 0.88
N ALA A 139 -5.71 -1.13 0.02
CA ALA A 139 -6.67 -1.41 -1.04
C ALA A 139 -6.12 -2.48 -2.01
N ALA A 140 -4.86 -2.32 -2.43
CA ALA A 140 -4.17 -3.26 -3.33
C ALA A 140 -3.87 -4.63 -2.69
N ALA A 141 -3.70 -4.69 -1.36
CA ALA A 141 -3.52 -5.94 -0.60
C ALA A 141 -4.84 -6.65 -0.29
N GLY A 142 -5.96 -5.95 -0.38
CA GLY A 142 -7.30 -6.53 -0.33
C GLY A 142 -7.82 -6.89 -1.72
N ASP A 143 -9.14 -6.78 -1.87
CA ASP A 143 -9.86 -6.87 -3.14
C ASP A 143 -10.37 -5.47 -3.58
N GLY A 144 -9.73 -4.41 -3.09
CA GLY A 144 -10.12 -3.02 -3.34
C GLY A 144 -9.88 -2.62 -4.80
N SER A 145 -10.72 -1.73 -5.32
CA SER A 145 -10.50 -1.11 -6.63
C SER A 145 -9.71 0.21 -6.48
N PRO A 146 -9.05 0.68 -7.54
CA PRO A 146 -8.46 2.03 -7.57
C PRO A 146 -9.44 3.14 -7.16
N ASP A 147 -10.72 2.98 -7.51
CA ASP A 147 -11.80 3.93 -7.17
C ASP A 147 -12.00 4.09 -5.65
N GLU A 148 -11.73 3.06 -4.85
CA GLU A 148 -11.83 3.13 -3.39
C GLU A 148 -10.76 4.06 -2.81
N ALA A 149 -9.55 4.05 -3.37
CA ALA A 149 -8.48 4.97 -2.98
C ALA A 149 -8.81 6.43 -3.36
N GLU A 150 -9.39 6.66 -4.54
CA GLU A 150 -9.83 7.99 -4.96
C GLU A 150 -10.93 8.55 -4.05
N GLY A 151 -11.91 7.72 -3.69
CA GLY A 151 -12.99 8.10 -2.78
C GLY A 151 -12.48 8.48 -1.38
N ILE A 152 -11.44 7.80 -0.89
CA ILE A 152 -10.77 8.16 0.36
C ILE A 152 -10.06 9.50 0.23
N GLN A 153 -9.35 9.76 -0.87
CA GLN A 153 -8.66 11.04 -1.08
C GLN A 153 -9.62 12.24 -1.13
N ALA A 154 -10.81 12.08 -1.71
CA ALA A 154 -11.84 13.11 -1.72
C ALA A 154 -12.34 13.45 -0.29
N GLU A 155 -12.66 12.42 0.52
CA GLU A 155 -13.10 12.63 1.91
C GLU A 155 -12.00 13.25 2.77
N VAL A 156 -10.78 12.79 2.58
CA VAL A 156 -9.57 13.36 3.17
C VAL A 156 -9.45 14.86 2.84
N ALA A 157 -9.65 15.25 1.57
CA ALA A 157 -9.56 16.65 1.15
C ALA A 157 -10.64 17.53 1.82
N ILE A 158 -11.84 16.98 2.04
CA ILE A 158 -12.92 17.65 2.79
C ILE A 158 -12.54 17.80 4.27
N VAL A 159 -12.07 16.75 4.94
CA VAL A 159 -11.68 16.79 6.37
C VAL A 159 -10.51 17.76 6.60
N TRP A 160 -9.59 17.85 5.64
CA TRP A 160 -8.49 18.82 5.65
C TRP A 160 -8.97 20.26 5.32
N GLY A 161 -10.15 20.41 4.72
CA GLY A 161 -10.69 21.70 4.27
C GLY A 161 -10.03 22.23 3.00
N ARG A 162 -9.47 21.34 2.17
CA ARG A 162 -9.03 21.64 0.79
C ARG A 162 -10.21 21.61 -0.18
N GLU A 163 -11.21 20.80 0.11
CA GLU A 163 -12.47 20.73 -0.63
C GLU A 163 -13.65 21.22 0.23
N PRO A 164 -14.67 21.82 -0.39
CA PRO A 164 -15.85 22.25 0.32
C PRO A 164 -16.68 21.06 0.82
N LEU A 165 -17.27 21.21 1.99
CA LEU A 165 -18.23 20.24 2.51
C LEU A 165 -19.51 20.27 1.64
N PRO A 166 -20.02 19.11 1.19
CA PRO A 166 -21.27 19.07 0.42
C PRO A 166 -22.46 19.64 1.22
N PRO A 167 -23.43 20.31 0.56
CA PRO A 167 -24.57 20.90 1.23
C PRO A 167 -25.34 19.89 2.10
N GLY A 168 -25.69 20.28 3.33
CA GLY A 168 -26.46 19.45 4.26
C GLY A 168 -25.68 18.29 4.91
N ARG A 169 -24.36 18.23 4.73
CA ARG A 169 -23.47 17.30 5.44
C ARG A 169 -22.76 17.99 6.59
N GLU A 170 -22.30 17.20 7.56
CA GLU A 170 -21.42 17.64 8.64
C GLU A 170 -20.00 17.08 8.44
N ILE A 171 -18.97 17.79 8.92
CA ILE A 171 -17.60 17.28 8.94
C ILE A 171 -17.53 16.01 9.77
N ALA A 172 -18.30 15.96 10.86
CA ALA A 172 -18.37 14.79 11.72
C ALA A 172 -18.79 13.52 10.95
N ASP A 173 -19.73 13.61 10.02
CA ASP A 173 -20.19 12.48 9.22
C ASP A 173 -19.14 12.03 8.21
N VAL A 174 -18.46 12.98 7.56
CA VAL A 174 -17.37 12.67 6.63
C VAL A 174 -16.20 12.01 7.38
N ALA A 175 -15.84 12.53 8.55
CA ALA A 175 -14.77 11.96 9.37
C ALA A 175 -15.07 10.53 9.84
N ARG A 176 -16.31 10.25 10.28
CA ARG A 176 -16.74 8.89 10.65
C ARG A 176 -16.76 7.94 9.46
N ALA A 177 -17.25 8.40 8.31
CA ALA A 177 -17.25 7.60 7.08
C ALA A 177 -15.81 7.25 6.65
N LEU A 178 -14.91 8.23 6.69
CA LEU A 178 -13.50 8.02 6.40
C LEU A 178 -12.86 7.02 7.37
N GLN A 179 -13.09 7.15 8.69
CA GLN A 179 -12.57 6.18 9.67
C GLN A 179 -13.13 4.77 9.42
N ALA A 180 -14.43 4.65 9.11
CA ALA A 180 -15.04 3.36 8.79
C ALA A 180 -14.41 2.71 7.55
N ARG A 181 -14.05 3.50 6.52
CA ARG A 181 -13.35 3.02 5.33
C ARG A 181 -11.92 2.59 5.65
N LEU A 182 -11.17 3.36 6.45
CA LEU A 182 -9.84 2.97 6.90
C LEU A 182 -9.88 1.64 7.67
N ASN A 183 -10.82 1.50 8.61
CA ASN A 183 -11.03 0.24 9.33
C ASN A 183 -11.32 -0.91 8.36
N ALA A 184 -12.19 -0.70 7.38
CA ALA A 184 -12.55 -1.71 6.41
C ALA A 184 -11.40 -2.07 5.46
N LEU A 185 -10.50 -1.14 5.14
CA LEU A 185 -9.28 -1.42 4.37
C LEU A 185 -8.33 -2.31 5.15
N VAL A 186 -8.07 -1.98 6.42
CA VAL A 186 -7.24 -2.80 7.32
C VAL A 186 -7.82 -4.21 7.45
N ASP A 187 -9.13 -4.33 7.65
CA ASP A 187 -9.78 -5.63 7.87
C ASP A 187 -9.81 -6.53 6.63
N ARG A 188 -9.81 -5.94 5.42
CA ARG A 188 -9.84 -6.69 4.16
C ARG A 188 -8.45 -7.01 3.61
N ALA A 189 -7.40 -6.36 4.12
CA ALA A 189 -6.05 -6.55 3.62
C ALA A 189 -5.55 -7.97 3.93
N GLN A 190 -5.09 -8.67 2.90
CA GLN A 190 -4.61 -10.05 3.02
C GLN A 190 -3.13 -10.10 3.43
N GLY A 191 -2.57 -11.29 3.68
CA GLY A 191 -1.18 -11.43 4.13
C GLY A 191 -0.95 -10.83 5.52
N ASN A 192 0.16 -10.11 5.71
CA ASN A 192 0.47 -9.41 6.97
C ASN A 192 0.14 -7.90 6.92
N TRP A 193 -0.50 -7.41 5.85
CA TRP A 193 -0.71 -5.98 5.63
C TRP A 193 -1.62 -5.33 6.69
N ALA A 194 -2.65 -6.05 7.14
CA ALA A 194 -3.51 -5.62 8.24
C ALA A 194 -2.72 -5.41 9.56
N GLN A 195 -1.73 -6.26 9.81
CA GLN A 195 -0.87 -6.15 11.00
C GLN A 195 0.07 -4.94 10.88
N ILE A 196 0.71 -4.78 9.71
CA ILE A 196 1.64 -3.67 9.44
C ILE A 196 0.96 -2.31 9.61
N PHE A 197 -0.26 -2.16 9.10
CA PHE A 197 -1.00 -0.89 9.15
C PHE A 197 -2.13 -0.87 10.20
N SER A 198 -2.02 -1.72 11.24
CA SER A 198 -3.04 -1.81 12.29
C SER A 198 -3.29 -0.49 13.03
N MET A 199 -2.31 0.42 13.07
CA MET A 199 -2.44 1.74 13.67
C MET A 199 -3.45 2.65 12.97
N LEU A 200 -3.88 2.32 11.74
CA LEU A 200 -4.91 3.07 11.02
C LEU A 200 -6.33 2.78 11.52
N LYS A 201 -6.49 1.71 12.30
CA LYS A 201 -7.78 1.28 12.84
C LYS A 201 -8.05 1.94 14.20
N SER A 202 -9.29 2.41 14.38
CA SER A 202 -9.83 3.02 15.60
C SER A 202 -11.20 2.43 15.94
#